data_AF-A0A2X1KVV1-F1
#
_entry.id   AF-A0A2X1KVV1-F1
#
_cell.length_a   1.000
_cell.length_b   1.000
_cell.length_c   1.000
_cell.angle_alpha   90.00
_cell.angle_beta   90.00
_cell.angle_gamma   90.00
#
_symmetry.space_group_name_H-M   'P 1'
#
loop_
_entity.id
_entity.type
_entity.pdbx_description
1 polymer ?
#
loop_
_entity_poly.entity_id
_entity_poly.type
_entity_poly.pdbx_seq_one_letter_code
_entity_poly.pdbx_strand_id
1 'polypeptide(L)'
;MAESERRVAAMDKINQQKAELLYGVIDNSDFYRNDVAKVNRSRMNVPFQLADSALDKLFLEESFAAGLHALKGHRVVGGMRASYL
;
A
#
# COMPACT_ATOMS: atom_id res chain seq x y z
N MET A 1 11.16 20.41 20.88
CA MET A 1 10.26 19.27 21.20
C MET A 1 8.84 19.50 20.68
N ALA A 2 8.19 20.64 20.97
CA ALA A 2 6.81 20.91 20.49
C ALA A 2 6.66 20.93 18.96
N GLU A 3 7.66 21.41 18.22
CA GLU A 3 7.60 21.47 16.75
C GLU A 3 7.82 20.12 16.08
N SER A 4 8.68 19.26 16.63
CA SER A 4 8.87 17.88 16.15
C SER A 4 7.60 17.04 16.35
N GLU A 5 6.92 17.20 17.48
CA GLU A 5 5.65 16.51 17.76
C GLU A 5 4.54 16.92 16.80
N ARG A 6 4.42 18.22 16.47
CA ARG A 6 3.46 18.68 15.45
C ARG A 6 3.76 18.12 14.06
N ARG A 7 5.03 18.02 13.67
CA ARG A 7 5.42 17.43 12.37
C ARG A 7 5.06 15.95 12.29
N VAL A 8 5.26 15.20 13.37
CA VAL A 8 4.88 13.78 13.46
C VAL A 8 3.36 13.62 13.36
N ALA A 9 2.59 14.43 14.10
CA ALA A 9 1.13 14.36 14.05
C ALA A 9 0.56 14.70 12.66
N ALA A 10 1.13 15.68 11.97
CA ALA A 10 0.75 16.01 10.60
C ALA A 10 1.06 14.86 9.62
N MET A 11 2.22 14.23 9.77
CA MET A 11 2.61 13.08 8.94
C MET A 11 1.72 11.87 9.19
N ASP A 12 1.39 11.56 10.45
CA ASP A 12 0.48 10.47 10.79
C ASP A 12 -0.91 10.67 10.16
N LYS A 13 -1.44 11.89 10.20
CA LYS A 13 -2.72 12.23 9.55
C LYS A 13 -2.67 12.01 8.03
N ILE A 14 -1.58 12.43 7.38
CA ILE A 14 -1.40 12.24 5.94
C ILE A 14 -1.30 10.74 5.60
N ASN A 15 -0.55 9.97 6.39
CA ASN A 15 -0.37 8.54 6.16
C ASN A 15 -1.65 7.76 6.44
N GLN A 16 -2.45 8.17 7.43
CA GLN A 16 -3.78 7.66 7.65
C GLN A 16 -4.67 7.85 6.42
N GLN A 17 -4.74 9.06 5.85
CA GLN A 17 -5.54 9.34 4.66
C GLN A 17 -5.11 8.51 3.45
N LYS A 18 -3.79 8.39 3.22
CA LYS A 18 -3.24 7.57 2.13
C LYS A 18 -3.58 6.09 2.30
N ALA A 19 -3.42 5.56 3.51
CA ALA A 19 -3.72 4.18 3.83
C ALA A 19 -5.21 3.88 3.69
N GLU A 20 -6.07 4.75 4.22
CA GLU A 20 -7.54 4.62 4.11
C GLU A 20 -7.99 4.60 2.64
N LEU A 21 -7.44 5.47 1.81
CA LEU A 21 -7.73 5.49 0.37
C LEU A 21 -7.36 4.14 -0.28
N LEU A 22 -6.14 3.67 -0.06
CA LEU A 22 -5.66 2.43 -0.69
C LEU A 22 -6.40 1.19 -0.16
N TYR A 23 -6.59 1.07 1.15
CA TYR A 23 -7.39 -0.02 1.72
C TYR A 23 -8.85 0.05 1.28
N GLY A 24 -9.40 1.26 1.10
CA GLY A 24 -10.73 1.44 0.53
C GLY A 24 -10.84 0.88 -0.89
N VAL A 25 -9.82 1.09 -1.73
CA VAL A 25 -9.78 0.50 -3.08
C VAL A 25 -9.65 -1.02 -3.02
N ILE A 26 -8.78 -1.54 -2.13
CA ILE A 26 -8.57 -2.98 -1.98
C ILE A 26 -9.82 -3.68 -1.47
N ASP A 27 -10.46 -3.15 -0.43
CA ASP A 27 -11.62 -3.79 0.22
C ASP A 27 -12.89 -3.75 -0.63
N ASN A 28 -13.00 -2.81 -1.57
CA ASN A 28 -14.16 -2.65 -2.45
C ASN A 28 -13.91 -3.20 -3.86
N SER A 29 -12.90 -4.05 -4.05
CA SER A 29 -12.53 -4.60 -5.33
C SER A 29 -12.30 -6.11 -5.24
N ASP A 30 -12.87 -6.85 -6.19
CA ASP A 30 -12.56 -8.28 -6.35
C ASP A 30 -11.21 -8.51 -7.06
N PHE A 31 -10.57 -7.45 -7.54
CA PHE A 31 -9.29 -7.52 -8.28
C PHE A 31 -8.08 -7.49 -7.36
N TYR A 32 -8.21 -6.94 -6.16
CA TYR A 32 -7.14 -6.82 -5.17
C TYR A 32 -7.47 -7.64 -3.92
N ARG A 33 -6.42 -8.13 -3.25
CA ARG A 33 -6.53 -8.87 -1.99
C ARG A 33 -5.54 -8.35 -0.98
N ASN A 34 -5.91 -8.43 0.29
CA ASN A 34 -5.03 -8.18 1.42
C ASN A 34 -5.43 -9.13 2.55
N ASP A 35 -4.52 -10.03 2.92
CA ASP A 35 -4.77 -11.06 3.93
C ASP A 35 -4.53 -10.58 5.38
N VAL A 36 -4.18 -9.30 5.55
CA VAL A 36 -3.92 -8.72 6.88
C VAL A 36 -5.26 -8.36 7.52
N ALA A 37 -5.51 -8.91 8.72
CA ALA A 37 -6.68 -8.57 9.52
C ALA A 37 -6.82 -7.05 9.67
N LYS A 38 -8.03 -6.51 9.47
CA LYS A 38 -8.29 -5.06 9.37
C LYS A 38 -7.68 -4.24 10.53
N VAL A 39 -7.75 -4.78 11.75
CA VAL A 39 -7.21 -4.13 12.97
C VAL A 39 -5.68 -4.06 13.02
N ASN A 40 -4.98 -4.89 12.24
CA ASN A 40 -3.52 -5.00 12.20
C ASN A 40 -2.90 -4.35 10.96
N ARG A 41 -3.71 -3.71 10.11
CA ARG A 41 -3.26 -3.09 8.87
C ARG A 41 -2.35 -1.90 9.16
N SER A 42 -1.14 -1.94 8.60
CA SER A 42 -0.19 -0.83 8.72
C SER A 42 -0.66 0.37 7.92
N ARG A 43 -0.49 1.57 8.49
CA ARG A 43 -0.68 2.86 7.81
C ARG A 43 0.53 3.30 7.00
N MET A 44 1.65 2.58 7.11
CA MET A 44 2.93 2.93 6.50
C MET A 44 3.27 2.01 5.33
N ASN A 45 2.97 0.72 5.46
CA ASN A 45 3.32 -0.31 4.50
C ASN A 45 2.08 -1.15 4.20
N VAL A 46 1.51 -0.96 3.02
CA VAL A 46 0.30 -1.67 2.59
C VAL A 46 0.70 -2.78 1.63
N PRO A 47 0.85 -4.03 2.10
CA PRO A 47 0.98 -5.18 1.20
C PRO A 47 -0.36 -5.47 0.55
N PHE A 48 -0.37 -5.87 -0.71
CA PHE A 48 -1.57 -6.33 -1.40
C PHE A 48 -1.19 -7.25 -2.56
N GLN A 49 -2.12 -8.10 -2.94
CA GLN A 49 -1.97 -9.07 -4.02
C GLN A 49 -3.06 -8.82 -5.07
N LEU A 50 -2.82 -9.24 -6.30
CA LEU A 50 -3.89 -9.32 -7.28
C LEU A 50 -4.72 -10.59 -7.03
N ALA A 51 -5.96 -10.57 -7.51
CA ALA A 51 -6.83 -11.73 -7.54
C ALA A 51 -6.27 -12.84 -8.45
N ASP A 52 -5.58 -12.44 -9.51
CA ASP A 52 -4.84 -13.31 -10.42
C ASP A 52 -3.36 -12.90 -10.46
N SER A 53 -2.50 -13.76 -9.91
CA SER A 53 -1.06 -13.53 -9.86
C SER A 53 -0.39 -13.54 -11.24
N ALA A 54 -1.05 -14.06 -12.29
CA ALA A 54 -0.52 -13.98 -13.65
C ALA A 54 -0.37 -12.54 -14.13
N LEU A 55 -1.13 -11.60 -13.54
CA LEU A 55 -1.10 -10.18 -13.88
C LEU A 55 -0.04 -9.38 -13.09
N ASP A 56 0.62 -9.97 -12.09
CA ASP A 56 1.58 -9.26 -11.22
C ASP A 56 2.69 -8.57 -12.02
N LYS A 57 3.22 -9.24 -13.05
CA LYS A 57 4.28 -8.68 -13.91
C LYS A 57 3.76 -7.46 -14.69
N LEU A 58 2.60 -7.59 -15.32
CA LEU A 58 1.99 -6.51 -16.10
C LEU A 58 1.68 -5.30 -15.20
N PHE A 59 1.10 -5.55 -14.02
CA PHE A 59 0.81 -4.51 -13.06
C PHE A 59 2.05 -3.72 -12.66
N LEU A 60 3.18 -4.39 -12.41
CA LEU A 60 4.43 -3.74 -12.05
C LEU A 60 5.02 -2.92 -13.21
N GLU A 61 4.92 -3.42 -14.45
CA GLU A 61 5.37 -2.72 -15.66
C GLU A 61 4.54 -1.46 -15.92
N GLU A 62 3.20 -1.57 -15.89
CA GLU A 62 2.30 -0.44 -16.09
C GLU A 62 2.39 0.58 -14.95
N SER A 63 2.49 0.12 -13.70
CA SER A 63 2.70 1.00 -12.55
C SER A 63 4.00 1.80 -12.68
N PHE A 64 5.09 1.14 -13.09
CA PHE A 64 6.37 1.82 -13.34
C PHE A 64 6.23 2.86 -14.46
N ALA A 65 5.57 2.53 -15.56
CA ALA A 65 5.30 3.47 -16.65
C ALA A 65 4.44 4.66 -16.21
N ALA A 66 3.53 4.46 -15.25
CA ALA A 66 2.72 5.51 -14.63
C ALA A 66 3.47 6.34 -13.56
N GLY A 67 4.77 6.06 -13.34
CA GLY A 67 5.60 6.75 -12.33
C GLY A 67 5.45 6.21 -10.91
N LEU A 68 4.74 5.09 -10.72
CA LEU A 68 4.59 4.40 -9.44
C LEU A 68 5.71 3.37 -9.28
N HIS A 69 6.81 3.82 -8.69
CA HIS A 69 8.00 3.00 -8.51
C HIS A 69 7.98 2.18 -7.21
N ALA A 70 8.85 1.17 -7.14
CA ALA A 70 9.13 0.39 -5.93
C ALA A 70 7.93 -0.33 -5.29
N LEU A 71 6.93 -0.71 -6.10
CA LEU A 71 5.75 -1.44 -5.63
C LEU A 71 5.95 -2.96 -5.49
N LYS A 72 7.06 -3.53 -5.98
CA LYS A 72 7.27 -4.97 -5.91
C LYS A 72 7.34 -5.45 -4.46
N GLY A 73 6.48 -6.41 -4.12
CA GLY A 73 6.40 -7.03 -2.79
C GLY A 73 7.63 -7.88 -2.44
N HIS A 74 7.64 -8.39 -1.20
CA HIS A 74 8.75 -9.22 -0.74
C HIS A 74 8.75 -10.58 -1.46
N ARG A 75 9.95 -11.10 -1.80
CA ARG A 75 10.12 -12.35 -2.58
C ARG A 75 9.37 -13.57 -2.03
N VAL A 76 9.16 -13.61 -0.71
CA VAL A 76 8.48 -14.71 -0.02
C VAL A 76 6.95 -14.63 -0.12
N VAL A 77 6.40 -13.40 -0.13
CA VAL A 77 4.95 -13.17 -0.10
C VAL A 77 4.40 -12.91 -1.50
N GLY A 78 5.24 -12.48 -2.45
CA GLY A 78 4.82 -12.08 -3.78
C GLY A 78 4.04 -10.76 -3.78
N GLY A 79 3.31 -10.49 -4.87
CA GLY A 79 2.43 -9.34 -5.01
C GLY A 79 3.14 -7.98 -4.91
N MET A 80 2.45 -7.02 -4.30
CA MET A 80 2.84 -5.63 -4.23
C MET A 80 2.90 -5.11 -2.79
N ARG A 81 3.65 -4.03 -2.59
CA ARG A 81 3.71 -3.28 -1.34
C ARG A 81 3.85 -1.78 -1.62
N ALA A 82 2.84 -1.01 -1.25
CA ALA A 82 2.93 0.44 -1.22
C ALA A 82 3.51 0.90 0.12
N SER A 83 4.58 1.70 0.09
CA SER A 83 5.23 2.23 1.30
C SER A 83 5.23 3.76 1.25
N TYR A 84 4.74 4.42 2.30
CA TYR A 84 4.74 5.88 2.41
C TYR A 84 5.96 6.29 3.23
N LEU A 85 7.09 6.50 2.55
CA LEU A 85 8.30 7.09 3.14
C LEU A 85 8.23 8.62 3.11
#